data_AF-A0A9N9F8E4-F1
#
_entry.id   AF-A0A9N9F8E4-F1
#
_cell.length_a   1.000
_cell.length_b   1.000
_cell.length_c   1.000
_cell.angle_alpha   90.00
_cell.angle_beta   90.00
_cell.angle_gamma   90.00
#
_symmetry.space_group_name_H-M   'P 1'
#
loop_
_entity.id
_entity.type
_entity.pdbx_description
1 polymer ?
#
loop_
_entity_poly.entity_id
_entity_poly.type
_entity_poly.pdbx_seq_one_letter_code
_entity_poly.pdbx_strand_id
1 'polypeptide(L)'
;MSWPVPDTLMIEPTESESKAELDRFCNAMISIRKEIQEIEEGRQPESNNILKNAPHTIHTLVSTEWDKTYSREQAAYPMVELQSRKFWPSVSRLGKCSVIQHRKCIHYMSNVCFRVTDDAYGDRNLVCSCPPIEDYVDN
;
A
#
# COMPACT_ATOMS: atom_id res chain seq x y z
N MET A 1 -9.49 0.20 9.83
CA MET A 1 -8.73 -0.85 10.56
C MET A 1 -8.67 -0.45 12.04
N SER A 2 -8.19 -1.32 12.93
CA SER A 2 -8.06 -1.02 14.38
C SER A 2 -9.38 -1.01 15.18
N TRP A 3 -10.26 -1.95 14.88
CA TRP A 3 -11.46 -2.25 15.66
C TRP A 3 -11.62 -3.77 15.78
N PRO A 4 -12.08 -4.32 16.93
CA PRO A 4 -12.52 -3.63 18.15
C PRO A 4 -11.37 -3.19 19.06
N VAL A 5 -10.18 -3.76 18.88
CA VAL A 5 -8.99 -3.41 19.66
C VAL A 5 -8.08 -2.50 18.81
N PRO A 6 -7.60 -1.36 19.35
CA PRO A 6 -6.65 -0.50 18.66
C PRO A 6 -5.41 -1.28 18.20
N ASP A 7 -4.85 -0.87 17.05
CA ASP A 7 -3.64 -1.47 16.45
C ASP A 7 -3.72 -2.97 16.12
N THR A 8 -4.94 -3.53 16.08
CA THR A 8 -5.17 -4.91 15.66
C THR A 8 -5.92 -4.99 14.33
N LEU A 9 -5.80 -6.16 13.70
CA LEU A 9 -6.59 -6.55 12.54
C LEU A 9 -7.56 -7.65 12.94
N MET A 10 -8.85 -7.42 12.72
CA MET A 10 -9.88 -8.44 12.78
C MET A 10 -10.13 -8.93 11.35
N ILE A 11 -10.02 -10.24 11.13
CA ILE A 11 -10.11 -10.86 9.79
C ILE A 11 -11.32 -11.80 9.76
N GLU A 12 -12.19 -11.61 8.77
CA GLU A 12 -13.35 -12.45 8.51
C GLU A 12 -13.24 -13.02 7.08
N PRO A 13 -12.97 -14.33 6.91
CA PRO A 13 -12.81 -14.93 5.59
C PRO A 13 -14.14 -15.19 4.86
N THR A 14 -15.26 -15.32 5.56
CA THR A 14 -16.54 -15.84 5.05
C THR A 14 -16.49 -17.28 4.54
N GLU A 15 -17.65 -17.92 4.44
CA GLU A 15 -17.81 -19.29 3.93
C GLU A 15 -17.66 -19.41 2.41
N SER A 16 -17.70 -18.29 1.69
CA SER A 16 -17.61 -18.27 0.23
C SER A 16 -16.17 -18.45 -0.28
N GLU A 17 -15.18 -18.29 0.59
CA GLU A 17 -13.77 -18.34 0.20
C GLU A 17 -13.21 -19.76 0.21
N SER A 18 -12.53 -20.12 -0.89
CA SER A 18 -11.88 -21.42 -1.03
C SER A 18 -10.65 -21.52 -0.13
N LYS A 19 -10.29 -22.74 0.31
CA LYS A 19 -9.04 -22.99 1.06
C LYS A 19 -7.81 -22.40 0.36
N ALA A 20 -7.75 -22.46 -0.96
CA ALA A 20 -6.63 -21.92 -1.74
C ALA A 20 -6.54 -20.39 -1.71
N GLU A 21 -7.63 -19.65 -1.50
CA GLU A 21 -7.60 -18.20 -1.26
C GLU A 21 -7.16 -17.91 0.18
N LEU A 22 -7.67 -18.68 1.16
CA LEU A 22 -7.28 -18.55 2.57
C LEU A 22 -5.78 -18.81 2.76
N ASP A 23 -5.25 -19.86 2.13
CA ASP A 23 -3.81 -20.19 2.18
C ASP A 23 -2.98 -19.06 1.55
N ARG A 24 -3.44 -18.44 0.45
CA ARG A 24 -2.75 -17.30 -0.18
C ARG A 24 -2.70 -16.09 0.75
N PHE A 25 -3.80 -15.79 1.44
CA PHE A 25 -3.85 -14.72 2.42
C PHE A 25 -2.91 -15.00 3.60
N CYS A 26 -2.96 -16.20 4.17
CA CYS A 26 -2.08 -16.61 5.27
C CYS A 26 -0.60 -16.55 4.88
N ASN A 27 -0.25 -17.02 3.68
CA ASN A 27 1.12 -16.94 3.15
C ASN A 27 1.58 -15.49 3.00
N ALA A 28 0.71 -14.59 2.53
CA ALA A 28 1.01 -13.17 2.47
C ALA A 28 1.30 -12.59 3.87
N MET A 29 0.49 -12.93 4.87
CA MET A 29 0.68 -12.48 6.26
C MET A 29 1.98 -13.03 6.87
N ILE A 30 2.33 -14.29 6.58
CA ILE A 30 3.60 -14.89 6.99
C ILE A 30 4.79 -14.16 6.33
N SER A 31 4.67 -13.81 5.05
CA SER A 31 5.68 -13.02 4.34
C SER A 31 5.87 -11.64 4.99
N ILE A 32 4.77 -10.95 5.30
CA ILE A 32 4.81 -9.65 6.01
C ILE A 32 5.46 -9.80 7.38
N ARG A 33 5.20 -10.89 8.12
CA ARG A 33 5.86 -11.14 9.41
C ARG A 33 7.38 -11.29 9.27
N LYS A 34 7.85 -11.93 8.19
CA LYS A 34 9.28 -12.02 7.88
C LYS A 34 9.88 -10.65 7.56
N GLU A 35 9.18 -9.82 6.78
CA GLU A 35 9.61 -8.43 6.53
C GLU A 35 9.75 -7.63 7.84
N ILE A 36 8.81 -7.80 8.78
CA ILE A 36 8.89 -7.18 10.11
C ILE A 36 10.12 -7.71 10.87
N GLN A 37 10.35 -9.02 10.82
CA GLN A 37 11.51 -9.65 11.47
C GLN A 37 12.84 -9.12 10.94
N GLU A 38 12.95 -8.89 9.62
CA GLU A 38 14.14 -8.30 9.02
C GLU A 38 14.43 -6.87 9.52
N ILE A 39 13.38 -6.11 9.86
CA ILE A 39 13.52 -4.77 10.46
C ILE A 39 13.92 -4.91 11.93
N GLU A 40 13.27 -5.80 12.69
CA GLU A 40 13.60 -6.09 14.10
C GLU A 40 15.07 -6.50 14.27
N GLU A 41 15.60 -7.27 13.33
CA GLU A 41 16.98 -7.77 13.32
C GLU A 41 17.98 -6.78 12.67
N GLY A 42 17.51 -5.60 12.22
CA GLY A 42 18.34 -4.54 11.65
C GLY A 42 18.88 -4.81 10.25
N ARG A 43 18.37 -5.83 9.53
CA ARG A 43 18.74 -6.09 8.13
C ARG A 43 18.18 -5.07 7.16
N GLN A 44 17.05 -4.46 7.50
CA GLN A 44 16.41 -3.39 6.74
C GLN A 44 16.29 -2.13 7.61
N PRO A 45 16.51 -0.92 7.04
CA PRO A 45 16.36 0.31 7.80
C PRO A 45 14.90 0.55 8.18
N GLU A 46 14.65 1.06 9.39
CA GLU A 46 13.30 1.33 9.90
C GLU A 46 12.54 2.39 9.08
N SER A 47 13.26 3.34 8.48
CA SER A 47 12.69 4.46 7.72
C SER A 47 12.44 4.13 6.25
N ASN A 48 13.34 3.35 5.61
CA ASN A 48 13.31 3.06 4.18
C ASN A 48 13.19 1.56 3.89
N ASN A 49 12.04 0.96 4.23
CA ASN A 49 11.76 -0.45 3.97
C ASN A 49 10.50 -0.60 3.10
N ILE A 50 10.21 -1.85 2.73
CA ILE A 50 9.03 -2.20 1.95
C ILE A 50 7.78 -1.70 2.68
N LEU A 51 7.60 -2.07 3.96
CA LEU A 51 6.41 -1.76 4.77
C LEU A 51 6.10 -0.26 4.88
N LYS A 52 7.10 0.60 5.07
CA LYS A 52 6.91 2.06 5.22
C LYS A 52 6.64 2.81 3.91
N ASN A 53 6.99 2.20 2.79
CA ASN A 53 6.95 2.83 1.45
C ASN A 53 5.81 2.36 0.56
N ALA A 54 5.05 1.35 0.99
CA ALA A 54 3.87 0.92 0.25
C ALA A 54 2.65 1.81 0.51
N PRO A 55 1.63 1.72 -0.35
CA PRO A 55 1.57 0.89 -1.57
C PRO A 55 2.55 1.34 -2.67
N HIS A 56 3.04 0.39 -3.47
CA HIS A 56 3.93 0.67 -4.60
C HIS A 56 3.11 0.76 -5.89
N THR A 57 2.99 1.98 -6.43
CA THR A 57 2.28 2.24 -7.68
C THR A 57 3.12 1.89 -8.91
N ILE A 58 2.47 1.78 -10.07
CA ILE A 58 3.17 1.63 -11.36
C ILE A 58 4.15 2.79 -11.58
N HIS A 59 3.71 4.02 -11.32
CA HIS A 59 4.54 5.22 -11.52
C HIS A 59 5.83 5.15 -10.68
N THR A 60 5.73 4.71 -9.43
CA THR A 60 6.90 4.54 -8.55
C THR A 60 7.87 3.48 -9.07
N LEU A 61 7.38 2.41 -9.71
CA LEU A 61 8.23 1.32 -10.20
C LEU A 61 8.89 1.65 -11.54
N VAL A 62 8.18 2.36 -12.42
CA VAL A 62 8.65 2.76 -13.76
C VAL A 62 9.59 3.98 -13.69
N SER A 63 9.58 4.72 -12.58
CA SER A 63 10.53 5.80 -12.32
C SER A 63 11.98 5.38 -12.64
N THR A 64 12.71 6.26 -13.30
CA THR A 64 14.13 6.09 -13.64
C THR A 64 14.98 6.00 -12.37
N GLU A 65 14.66 6.81 -11.38
CA GLU A 65 15.34 6.85 -10.09
C GLU A 65 14.73 5.85 -9.11
N TRP A 66 15.59 5.12 -8.39
CA TRP A 66 15.20 4.14 -7.37
C TRP A 66 16.11 4.27 -6.15
N ASP A 67 15.58 4.91 -5.12
CA ASP A 67 16.27 5.32 -3.87
C ASP A 67 15.99 4.36 -2.69
N LYS A 68 15.51 3.15 -2.99
CA LYS A 68 15.06 2.16 -2.01
C LYS A 68 16.10 1.06 -1.80
N THR A 69 16.22 0.58 -0.57
CA THR A 69 17.17 -0.49 -0.16
C THR A 69 16.76 -1.89 -0.61
N TYR A 70 15.63 -2.01 -1.28
CA TYR A 70 15.04 -3.27 -1.75
C TYR A 70 14.73 -3.17 -3.24
N SER A 71 14.61 -4.31 -3.92
CA SER A 71 14.42 -4.35 -5.36
C SER A 71 13.00 -3.98 -5.79
N ARG A 72 12.84 -3.58 -7.06
CA ARG A 72 11.53 -3.36 -7.69
C ARG A 72 10.68 -4.65 -7.70
N GLU A 73 11.33 -5.80 -7.86
CA GLU A 73 10.66 -7.10 -7.82
C GLU A 73 10.13 -7.40 -6.42
N GLN A 74 10.91 -7.18 -5.37
CA GLN A 74 10.45 -7.33 -3.98
C GLN A 74 9.27 -6.39 -3.67
N ALA A 75 9.26 -5.19 -4.26
CA ALA A 75 8.18 -4.23 -4.11
C ALA A 75 6.90 -4.64 -4.88
N ALA A 76 7.04 -5.13 -6.10
CA ALA A 76 5.92 -5.42 -7.00
C ALA A 76 5.37 -6.83 -6.83
N TYR A 77 6.23 -7.82 -6.60
CA TYR A 77 5.93 -9.25 -6.61
C TYR A 77 6.60 -9.96 -5.42
N PRO A 78 6.18 -9.67 -4.17
CA PRO A 78 6.72 -10.34 -2.99
C PRO A 78 6.43 -11.85 -2.93
N MET A 79 5.47 -12.33 -3.73
CA MET A 79 5.11 -13.75 -3.84
C MET A 79 4.95 -14.13 -5.32
N VAL A 80 5.30 -15.37 -5.65
CA VAL A 80 5.32 -15.88 -7.04
C VAL A 80 3.91 -15.88 -7.64
N GLU A 81 2.89 -16.15 -6.84
CA GLU A 81 1.49 -16.21 -7.24
C GLU A 81 0.99 -14.87 -7.84
N LEU A 82 1.58 -13.75 -7.39
CA LEU A 82 1.23 -12.40 -7.84
C LEU A 82 1.70 -12.11 -9.27
N GLN A 83 2.61 -12.89 -9.84
CA GLN A 83 3.07 -12.71 -11.23
C GLN A 83 1.95 -12.98 -12.24
N SER A 84 1.06 -13.92 -11.94
CA SER A 84 -0.05 -14.29 -12.82
C SER A 84 -1.21 -13.29 -12.81
N ARG A 85 -1.46 -12.67 -11.65
CA ARG A 85 -2.62 -11.80 -11.40
C ARG A 85 -2.20 -10.66 -10.50
N LYS A 86 -1.75 -9.57 -11.12
CA LYS A 86 -1.29 -8.37 -10.42
C LYS A 86 -2.37 -7.29 -10.41
N PHE A 87 -2.78 -6.91 -9.21
CA PHE A 87 -3.52 -5.67 -9.00
C PHE A 87 -2.55 -4.53 -8.67
N TRP A 88 -2.74 -3.37 -9.30
CA TRP A 88 -1.89 -2.20 -9.13
C TRP A 88 -2.60 -1.13 -8.30
N PRO A 89 -2.01 -0.70 -7.17
CA PRO A 89 -2.47 0.49 -6.47
C PRO A 89 -2.34 1.72 -7.39
N SER A 90 -3.45 2.44 -7.59
CA SER A 90 -3.49 3.63 -8.44
C SER A 90 -2.73 4.82 -7.85
N VAL A 91 -2.62 4.87 -6.53
CA VAL A 91 -2.07 6.00 -5.77
C VAL A 91 -1.16 5.51 -4.65
N SER A 92 -0.18 6.33 -4.29
CA SER A 92 0.71 6.09 -3.15
C SER A 92 -0.04 6.29 -1.83
N ARG A 93 0.63 6.00 -0.70
CA ARG A 93 0.02 6.16 0.64
C ARG A 93 -0.51 7.58 0.85
N LEU A 94 -1.75 7.67 1.30
CA LEU A 94 -2.38 8.93 1.73
C LEU A 94 -1.58 9.55 2.91
N GLY A 95 -1.36 10.87 2.86
CA GLY A 95 -0.69 11.67 3.90
C GLY A 95 0.83 11.86 3.75
N LYS A 96 1.56 10.95 3.09
CA LYS A 96 2.98 11.16 2.76
C LYS A 96 3.19 11.95 1.46
N CYS A 97 2.24 12.83 1.12
CA CYS A 97 2.39 13.73 -0.01
C CYS A 97 3.21 14.95 0.42
N SER A 98 4.53 14.76 0.57
CA SER A 98 5.47 15.88 0.58
C SER A 98 5.53 16.44 -0.84
N VAL A 99 4.62 17.35 -1.15
CA VAL A 99 4.64 18.22 -2.33
C VAL A 99 4.78 17.46 -3.65
N ILE A 100 3.74 16.71 -4.02
CA ILE A 100 3.34 16.61 -5.43
C ILE A 100 1.92 17.15 -5.48
N GLN A 101 1.72 18.23 -6.24
CA GLN A 101 0.48 18.98 -6.38
C GLN A 101 -0.77 18.08 -6.40
N HIS A 102 -1.68 18.31 -5.45
CA HIS A 102 -3.13 18.41 -5.63
C HIS A 102 -3.93 17.32 -6.38
N ARG A 103 -3.40 16.17 -6.79
CA ARG A 103 -4.12 15.37 -7.79
C ARG A 103 -4.04 13.86 -7.58
N LYS A 104 -5.23 13.26 -7.67
CA LYS A 104 -5.55 11.82 -7.82
C LYS A 104 -5.62 11.03 -6.52
N CYS A 105 -6.82 10.99 -5.94
CA CYS A 105 -7.27 9.94 -5.03
C CYS A 105 -8.76 9.66 -5.25
N ILE A 106 -9.15 9.04 -6.37
CA ILE A 106 -10.44 8.36 -6.43
C ILE A 106 -10.33 7.10 -7.31
N HIS A 107 -10.95 6.03 -6.79
CA HIS A 107 -11.57 4.87 -7.45
C HIS A 107 -10.95 3.47 -7.28
N TYR A 108 -11.84 2.59 -6.77
CA TYR A 108 -11.87 1.13 -6.71
C TYR A 108 -11.13 0.40 -5.57
N MET A 109 -11.95 -0.01 -4.58
CA MET A 109 -11.67 -1.07 -3.61
C MET A 109 -11.64 -2.43 -4.31
N SER A 110 -10.52 -3.15 -4.23
CA SER A 110 -10.47 -4.56 -3.81
C SER A 110 -9.03 -5.08 -3.75
N ASN A 111 -8.79 -5.91 -2.73
CA ASN A 111 -7.56 -6.61 -2.33
C ASN A 111 -6.53 -5.78 -1.54
N VAL A 112 -6.27 -6.29 -0.34
CA VAL A 112 -5.94 -5.45 0.81
C VAL A 112 -4.44 -5.19 0.91
N CYS A 113 -4.06 -3.92 0.73
CA CYS A 113 -2.76 -3.41 1.16
C CYS A 113 -2.90 -2.90 2.61
N PHE A 114 -2.66 -3.77 3.60
CA PHE A 114 -2.82 -3.46 5.03
C PHE A 114 -1.68 -2.59 5.59
N ARG A 115 -1.49 -1.36 5.10
CA ARG A 115 -0.45 -0.46 5.66
C ARG A 115 -1.06 0.86 6.13
N VAL A 116 -0.72 1.24 7.37
CA VAL A 116 -1.29 2.40 8.08
C VAL A 116 -1.07 3.70 7.28
N THR A 117 -2.16 4.42 7.04
CA THR A 117 -2.23 5.74 6.37
C THR A 117 -2.06 6.89 7.36
N ASP A 118 -1.59 8.05 6.88
CA ASP A 118 -1.56 9.30 7.62
C ASP A 118 -2.66 10.21 7.02
N ASP A 119 -3.62 10.66 7.83
CA ASP A 119 -4.88 11.27 7.33
C ASP A 119 -4.98 12.78 7.61
N ALA A 120 -4.01 13.35 8.32
CA ALA A 120 -4.14 14.68 8.89
C ALA A 120 -4.27 15.83 7.86
N TYR A 121 -3.84 15.63 6.60
CA TYR A 121 -3.90 16.67 5.58
C TYR A 121 -5.33 16.93 5.06
N GLY A 122 -6.11 15.86 4.85
CA GLY A 122 -7.47 15.96 4.33
C GLY A 122 -8.40 16.66 5.32
N ASP A 123 -8.28 16.32 6.61
CA ASP A 123 -9.07 16.94 7.69
C ASP A 123 -8.78 18.45 7.85
N ARG A 124 -7.55 18.87 7.58
CA ARG A 124 -7.15 20.29 7.65
C ARG A 124 -7.56 21.10 6.43
N ASN A 125 -7.74 20.44 5.27
CA ASN A 125 -8.04 21.07 3.99
C ASN A 125 -9.28 20.43 3.37
N LEU A 126 -10.41 20.55 4.06
CA LEU A 126 -11.64 19.84 3.72
C LEU A 126 -12.21 20.32 2.37
N VAL A 127 -12.13 19.46 1.35
CA VAL A 127 -12.74 19.66 0.02
C VAL A 127 -13.67 18.48 -0.26
N CYS A 128 -14.99 18.74 -0.26
CA CYS A 128 -16.03 17.72 -0.43
C CYS A 128 -16.79 17.81 -1.76
N SER A 129 -16.31 18.66 -2.68
CA SER A 129 -16.83 18.76 -4.04
C SER A 129 -15.74 18.34 -5.03
N CYS A 130 -16.15 17.93 -6.23
CA CYS A 130 -15.20 17.76 -7.32
C CYS A 130 -14.42 19.07 -7.51
N PRO A 131 -13.08 19.03 -7.52
CA PRO A 131 -12.32 20.20 -7.92
C PRO A 131 -12.61 20.51 -9.40
N PRO A 132 -12.44 21.78 -9.81
CA PRO A 132 -12.66 22.20 -11.19
C PRO A 132 -11.88 21.34 -12.18
N ILE A 133 -12.38 21.17 -13.41
CA ILE A 133 -11.71 20.35 -14.43
C ILE A 133 -10.33 20.91 -14.76
N GLU A 134 -10.18 22.24 -14.65
CA GLU A 134 -8.93 22.98 -14.78
C GLU A 134 -7.85 22.45 -13.83
N ASP A 135 -8.26 21.99 -12.65
CA ASP A 135 -7.38 21.35 -11.67
C ASP A 135 -6.98 19.92 -12.07
N TYR A 136 -7.13 19.50 -13.32
CA TYR A 136 -6.62 18.22 -13.82
C TYR A 136 -5.79 18.33 -15.10
N VAL A 137 -5.68 19.53 -15.70
CA VAL A 137 -5.16 19.70 -17.07
C VAL A 137 -3.63 19.90 -17.13
N ASP A 138 -2.97 19.97 -15.98
CA ASP A 138 -1.50 20.10 -15.89
C ASP A 138 -0.87 18.73 -15.61
N ASN A 139 0.01 18.34 -16.55
CA ASN A 139 0.68 17.04 -16.72
C ASN A 139 1.60 16.65 -15.58
#